data_AF-A0A1J4YJC2-F1
#
_entry.id   AF-A0A1J4YJC2-F1
#
_cell.length_a   1.000
_cell.length_b   1.000
_cell.length_c   1.000
_cell.angle_alpha   90.00
_cell.angle_beta   90.00
_cell.angle_gamma   90.00
#
_symmetry.space_group_name_H-M   'P 1'
#
loop_
_entity.id
_entity.type
_entity.pdbx_description
1 polymer ?
#
loop_
_entity_poly.entity_id
_entity_poly.type
_entity_poly.pdbx_seq_one_letter_code
_entity_poly.pdbx_strand_id
1 'polypeptide(L)'
;MMATWLRPWLLVPVAVGVLAAGQIWMSHLRYELALENQRVNTDRQETLQQSSTLRLELANLTRPERLRKTAQEKLGMAPPKPMQVVHL
;
A
#
# COMPACT_ATOMS: atom_id res chain seq x y z
N MET A 1 -54.98 25.36 6.51
CA MET A 1 -54.72 26.22 5.33
C MET A 1 -54.03 27.51 5.78
N MET A 2 -52.72 27.52 6.05
CA MET A 2 -51.97 28.75 6.37
C MET A 2 -50.46 28.57 6.11
N ALA A 3 -50.04 28.38 4.85
CA ALA A 3 -48.61 28.28 4.52
C ALA A 3 -48.24 28.89 3.16
N THR A 4 -49.01 29.85 2.65
CA THR A 4 -48.79 30.45 1.32
C THR A 4 -48.29 31.91 1.38
N TRP A 5 -47.93 32.42 2.56
CA TRP A 5 -47.47 33.80 2.77
C TRP A 5 -45.99 33.94 3.16
N LEU A 6 -45.19 32.88 3.03
CA LEU A 6 -43.74 33.03 2.96
C LEU A 6 -43.39 33.47 1.55
N ARG A 7 -43.03 34.75 1.40
CA ARG A 7 -42.53 35.30 0.13
C ARG A 7 -41.48 34.34 -0.44
N PRO A 8 -41.65 33.80 -1.66
CA PRO A 8 -40.75 32.79 -2.25
C PRO A 8 -39.29 33.26 -2.30
N TRP A 9 -39.09 34.58 -2.26
CA TRP A 9 -37.79 35.23 -2.16
C TRP A 9 -37.00 34.93 -0.87
N LEU A 10 -37.66 34.59 0.24
CA LEU A 10 -37.00 34.20 1.50
C LEU A 10 -36.56 32.73 1.50
N LEU A 11 -37.15 31.86 0.67
CA LEU A 11 -36.73 30.46 0.56
C LEU A 11 -35.40 30.33 -0.17
N VAL A 12 -35.11 31.23 -1.12
CA VAL A 12 -33.87 31.23 -1.90
C VAL A 12 -32.61 31.35 -1.01
N PRO A 13 -32.46 32.34 -0.10
CA PRO A 13 -31.27 32.43 0.74
C PRO A 13 -31.18 31.27 1.74
N VAL A 14 -32.30 30.74 2.21
CA VAL A 14 -32.32 29.56 3.09
C VAL A 14 -31.82 28.33 2.34
N ALA A 15 -32.28 28.09 1.12
CA ALA A 15 -31.82 27.00 0.27
C ALA A 15 -30.33 27.14 -0.07
N VAL A 16 -29.87 28.34 -0.39
CA VAL A 16 -28.44 28.62 -0.65
C VAL A 16 -27.60 28.37 0.61
N GLY A 17 -28.09 28.77 1.79
CA GLY A 17 -27.40 28.51 3.06
C GLY A 17 -27.26 27.02 3.37
N VAL A 18 -28.31 26.24 3.15
CA VAL A 18 -28.27 24.77 3.33
C VAL A 18 -27.31 24.12 2.33
N LEU A 19 -27.33 24.55 1.07
CA LEU A 19 -26.40 24.04 0.05
C LEU A 19 -24.95 24.41 0.36
N ALA A 20 -24.69 25.63 0.83
CA ALA A 20 -23.35 26.07 1.23
C ALA A 20 -22.84 25.28 2.43
N ALA A 21 -23.67 25.09 3.47
CA ALA A 21 -23.33 24.26 4.62
C ALA A 21 -23.05 22.80 4.21
N GLY A 22 -23.89 22.24 3.33
CA GLY A 22 -23.69 20.89 2.78
C GLY A 22 -22.40 20.74 1.98
N GLN A 23 -22.01 21.75 1.19
CA GLN A 23 -20.75 21.78 0.46
C GLN A 23 -19.54 21.81 1.38
N ILE A 24 -19.57 22.63 2.43
CA ILE A 24 -18.49 22.71 3.42
C ILE A 24 -18.36 21.36 4.14
N TRP A 25 -19.47 20.74 4.54
CA TRP A 25 -19.48 19.44 5.18
C TRP A 25 -18.92 18.33 4.28
N MET A 26 -19.36 18.27 3.01
CA MET A 26 -18.80 17.33 2.04
C MET A 26 -17.31 17.54 1.79
N SER A 27 -16.85 18.80 1.75
CA SER A 27 -15.43 19.11 1.61
C SER A 27 -14.64 18.62 2.82
N HIS A 28 -15.19 18.78 4.03
CA HIS A 28 -14.54 18.33 5.25
C HIS A 28 -14.43 16.80 5.31
N LEU A 29 -15.53 16.09 5.02
CA LEU A 29 -15.53 14.62 4.95
C LEU A 29 -14.56 14.10 3.88
N ARG A 30 -14.51 14.74 2.71
CA ARG A 30 -13.55 14.37 1.66
C ARG A 30 -12.10 14.55 2.11
N TYR A 31 -11.82 15.58 2.89
CA TYR A 31 -10.47 15.84 3.39
C TYR A 31 -10.03 14.75 4.37
N GLU A 32 -10.87 14.42 5.35
CA GLU A 32 -10.57 13.36 6.31
C GLU A 32 -10.39 12.01 5.62
N LEU A 33 -11.30 11.69 4.69
CA LEU A 33 -11.28 10.44 3.95
C LEU A 33 -10.08 10.35 2.99
N ALA A 34 -9.66 11.46 2.38
CA ALA A 34 -8.44 11.53 1.57
C ALA A 34 -7.18 11.33 2.43
N LEU A 35 -7.15 11.92 3.63
CA LEU A 35 -6.01 11.81 4.55
C LEU A 35 -5.84 10.37 5.05
N GLU A 36 -6.95 9.72 5.41
CA GLU A 36 -6.96 8.31 5.83
C GLU A 36 -6.55 7.39 4.69
N ASN A 37 -7.08 7.61 3.48
CA ASN A 37 -6.72 6.82 2.31
C ASN A 37 -5.23 7.02 1.92
N GLN A 38 -4.68 8.23 2.12
CA GLN A 38 -3.26 8.49 1.90
C GLN A 38 -2.38 7.75 2.92
N ARG A 39 -2.76 7.73 4.19
CA ARG A 39 -2.05 6.96 5.22
C ARG A 39 -2.05 5.46 4.90
N VAL A 40 -3.23 4.89 4.64
CA VAL A 40 -3.38 3.47 4.31
C VAL A 40 -2.60 3.09 3.05
N ASN A 41 -2.57 3.94 2.01
CA ASN A 41 -1.77 3.68 0.83
C ASN A 41 -0.26 3.76 1.09
N THR A 42 0.18 4.67 1.96
CA THR A 42 1.59 4.80 2.34
C THR A 42 2.04 3.56 3.10
N ASP A 43 1.28 3.12 4.09
CA ASP A 43 1.57 1.91 4.87
C ASP A 43 1.60 0.66 3.97
N ARG A 44 0.67 0.59 3.01
CA ARG A 44 0.64 -0.48 2.02
C ARG A 44 1.88 -0.46 1.12
N GLN A 45 2.30 0.70 0.64
CA GLN A 45 3.51 0.82 -0.18
C GLN A 45 4.76 0.44 0.60
N GLU A 46 4.89 0.87 1.86
CA GLU A 46 6.02 0.51 2.71
C GLU A 46 6.09 -1.02 2.90
N THR A 47 4.97 -1.65 3.24
CA THR A 47 4.90 -3.11 3.41
C THR A 47 5.28 -3.85 2.13
N LEU A 48 4.85 -3.37 0.96
CA LEU A 48 5.21 -3.95 -0.33
C LEU A 48 6.70 -3.79 -0.64
N GLN A 49 7.28 -2.63 -0.33
CA GLN A 49 8.72 -2.39 -0.49
C GLN A 49 9.52 -3.33 0.42
N GLN A 50 9.16 -3.45 1.69
CA GLN A 50 9.79 -4.38 2.62
C GLN A 50 9.70 -5.82 2.10
N SER A 51 8.52 -6.27 1.66
CA SER A 51 8.36 -7.62 1.09
C SER A 51 9.25 -7.85 -0.14
N SER A 52 9.36 -6.86 -1.03
CA SER A 52 10.25 -6.92 -2.19
C SER A 52 11.71 -7.05 -1.77
N THR A 53 12.15 -6.25 -0.80
CA THR A 53 13.52 -6.32 -0.26
C THR A 53 13.80 -7.67 0.39
N LEU A 54 12.89 -8.18 1.23
CA LEU A 54 13.05 -9.51 1.85
C LEU A 54 13.10 -10.62 0.79
N ARG A 55 12.31 -10.53 -0.28
CA ARG A 55 12.37 -11.51 -1.38
C ARG A 55 13.71 -11.46 -2.11
N LEU A 56 14.27 -10.26 -2.31
CA LEU A 56 15.59 -10.08 -2.92
C LEU A 56 16.70 -10.61 -2.00
N GLU A 57 16.61 -10.34 -0.69
CA GLU A 57 17.54 -10.88 0.30
C GLU A 57 17.48 -12.41 0.36
N LEU A 58 16.27 -12.97 0.40
CA LEU A 58 16.07 -14.42 0.39
C LEU A 58 16.60 -15.05 -0.90
N ALA A 59 16.34 -14.44 -2.06
CA ALA A 59 16.92 -14.87 -3.33
C ALA A 59 18.45 -14.78 -3.33
N ASN A 60 19.02 -13.77 -2.69
CA ASN A 60 20.47 -13.63 -2.56
C ASN A 60 21.07 -14.68 -1.61
N LEU A 61 20.37 -15.03 -0.53
CA LEU A 61 20.78 -16.07 0.40
C LEU A 61 20.67 -17.48 -0.19
N THR A 62 19.64 -17.72 -1.01
CA THR A 62 19.46 -19.00 -1.71
C THR A 62 20.25 -19.12 -3.00
N ARG A 63 21.00 -18.08 -3.40
CA ARG A 63 21.86 -18.15 -4.60
C ARG A 63 22.88 -19.28 -4.45
N PRO A 64 23.01 -20.14 -5.46
CA PRO A 64 23.89 -21.30 -5.42
C PRO A 64 25.37 -20.91 -5.23
N GLU A 65 25.82 -19.72 -5.65
CA GLU A 65 27.20 -19.26 -5.36
C GLU A 65 27.44 -19.08 -3.85
N ARG A 66 26.49 -18.53 -3.09
CA ARG A 66 26.60 -18.31 -1.64
C ARG A 66 26.50 -19.65 -0.89
N LEU A 67 25.64 -20.55 -1.35
CA LEU A 67 25.54 -21.91 -0.81
C LEU A 67 26.84 -22.69 -1.05
N ARG A 68 27.42 -22.60 -2.25
CA ARG A 68 28.72 -23.21 -2.58
C ARG A 68 29.84 -22.63 -1.72
N LYS A 69 29.91 -21.31 -1.58
CA LYS A 69 30.91 -20.65 -0.73
C LYS A 69 30.76 -21.10 0.74
N THR A 70 29.55 -21.17 1.25
CA THR A 70 29.28 -21.65 2.63
C THR A 70 29.64 -23.12 2.80
N ALA A 71 29.32 -23.98 1.83
CA ALA A 71 29.67 -25.39 1.86
C ALA A 71 31.20 -25.60 1.78
N GLN A 72 31.89 -24.78 1.01
CA GLN A 72 33.34 -24.85 0.85
C GLN A 72 34.08 -24.30 2.07
N GLU A 73 33.62 -23.18 2.65
CA GLU A 73 34.26 -22.52 3.79
C GLU A 73 33.91 -23.17 5.15
N LYS A 74 32.64 -23.58 5.36
CA LYS A 74 32.21 -24.15 6.65
C LYS A 74 32.16 -25.67 6.68
N LEU A 75 31.87 -26.32 5.56
CA LEU A 75 31.73 -27.78 5.49
C LEU A 75 32.92 -28.45 4.78
N GLY A 76 33.89 -27.68 4.30
CA GLY A 76 35.05 -28.21 3.56
C GLY A 76 34.69 -28.91 2.25
N MET A 77 33.46 -28.71 1.74
CA MET A 77 32.97 -29.39 0.55
C MET A 77 33.49 -28.70 -0.72
N ALA A 78 34.27 -29.43 -1.50
CA ALA A 78 34.67 -29.02 -2.84
C ALA A 78 33.64 -29.53 -3.88
N PRO A 79 33.44 -28.83 -5.01
CA PRO A 79 32.60 -29.35 -6.09
C PRO A 79 33.13 -30.73 -6.53
N PRO A 80 32.26 -31.75 -6.65
CA PRO A 80 32.67 -33.07 -7.09
C PRO A 80 33.30 -32.97 -8.48
N LYS A 81 34.39 -33.71 -8.69
CA LYS A 81 35.08 -33.71 -9.99
C LYS A 81 34.12 -34.28 -11.05
N PRO A 82 34.21 -33.86 -12.33
CA PRO A 82 33.36 -34.39 -13.40
C PRO A 82 33.37 -35.92 -13.50
N MET A 83 34.47 -36.55 -13.07
CA MET A 83 34.63 -38.01 -13.01
C MET A 83 33.81 -38.72 -11.89
N GLN A 84 33.17 -37.98 -10.97
CA GLN A 84 32.39 -38.53 -9.85
C GLN A 84 30.88 -38.47 -10.09
N VAL A 85 30.42 -37.99 -11.24
CA VAL A 85 29.00 -37.97 -11.58
C VAL A 85 28.64 -39.32 -12.21
N VAL A 86 28.12 -40.24 -11.40
CA VAL A 86 27.51 -41.48 -11.91
C VAL A 86 26.11 -41.15 -12.40
N HIS A 87 25.89 -41.26 -13.71
CA HIS A 87 24.55 -41.23 -14.29
C HIS A 87 23.87 -42.59 -14.01
N LEU A 88 22.71 -42.55 -13.36
CA LEU A 88 21.76 -43.68 -13.29
C LEU A 88 20.80 -43.62 -14.48
#